data_AF-A0A973HQ43-F1
#
_entry.id   AF-A0A973HQ43-F1
#
_cell.length_a   1.000
_cell.length_b   1.000
_cell.length_c   1.000
_cell.angle_alpha   90.00
_cell.angle_beta   90.00
_cell.angle_gamma   90.00
#
_symmetry.space_group_name_H-M   'P 1'
#
loop_
_entity.id
_entity.type
_entity.pdbx_description
1 polymer ?
#
loop_
_entity_poly.entity_id
_entity_poly.type
_entity_poly.pdbx_seq_one_letter_code
_entity_poly.pdbx_strand_id
1 'polypeptide(L)'
;MKLTHRLLVAMAAATIGTAEAAHVCITNCPEKSCKVSNETAEQVKKKLTQAILDLGNKARKTRKAASLMLIKYGKSSLSYLEKASKSKDPEVNQEAKRIIAIINKAIAKPVLIVPRKDQCMKCGRG
;
A
#
# COMPACT_ATOMS: atom_id res chain seq x y z
N MET A 1 -47.15 9.89 27.71
CA MET A 1 -46.15 10.35 28.69
C MET A 1 -45.66 9.17 29.50
N LYS A 2 -44.33 9.08 29.70
CA LYS A 2 -43.58 8.23 30.67
C LYS A 2 -43.47 6.72 30.40
N LEU A 3 -42.25 6.26 30.12
CA LEU A 3 -41.43 5.31 30.91
C LEU A 3 -40.14 5.01 30.10
N THR A 4 -39.06 5.79 30.27
CA THR A 4 -37.87 5.43 31.07
C THR A 4 -37.33 4.01 30.86
N HIS A 5 -36.42 3.85 29.90
CA HIS A 5 -35.37 2.83 29.97
C HIS A 5 -34.00 3.50 30.08
N ARG A 6 -33.65 3.86 31.31
CA ARG A 6 -32.26 3.95 31.77
C ARG A 6 -31.78 2.51 31.95
N LEU A 7 -31.00 1.98 31.01
CA LEU A 7 -30.14 0.83 31.31
C LEU A 7 -28.71 1.31 31.47
N LEU A 8 -28.27 1.08 32.70
CA LEU A 8 -26.98 1.33 33.30
C LEU A 8 -26.07 0.17 32.90
N VAL A 9 -24.99 0.43 32.17
CA VAL A 9 -23.84 -0.49 32.15
C VAL A 9 -22.59 0.33 32.38
N ALA A 10 -22.30 0.49 33.68
CA ALA A 10 -20.96 0.74 34.14
C ALA A 10 -20.16 -0.56 34.01
N MET A 11 -19.05 -0.54 33.29
CA MET A 11 -17.96 -1.48 33.53
C MET A 11 -16.64 -0.72 33.59
N ALA A 12 -15.99 -0.95 34.71
CA ALA A 12 -14.79 -0.33 35.20
C ALA A 12 -13.52 -1.03 34.71
N ALA A 13 -12.42 -0.30 34.87
CA ALA A 13 -11.07 -0.77 35.21
C ALA A 13 -10.34 -1.71 34.23
N ALA A 14 -9.18 -1.25 33.74
CA ALA A 14 -7.89 -1.70 34.28
C ALA A 14 -6.72 -1.05 33.52
N THR A 15 -5.95 -0.27 34.25
CA THR A 15 -4.56 0.11 33.96
C THR A 15 -3.64 -1.09 34.20
N ILE A 16 -2.88 -1.54 33.18
CA ILE A 16 -1.57 -2.23 33.22
C ILE A 16 -1.05 -2.08 31.76
N GLY A 17 0.19 -1.75 31.42
CA GLY A 17 1.43 -1.61 32.16
C GLY A 17 2.52 -1.09 31.22
N THR A 18 3.53 -0.48 31.82
CA THR A 18 4.82 -0.12 31.22
C THR A 18 5.64 -1.35 30.89
N ALA A 19 6.27 -1.39 29.71
CA ALA A 19 7.42 -2.23 29.45
C ALA A 19 8.34 -1.57 28.40
N GLU A 20 9.48 -1.09 28.90
CA GLU A 20 10.71 -0.84 28.17
C GLU A 20 11.14 -2.05 27.34
N ALA A 21 11.53 -1.82 26.09
CA ALA A 21 12.46 -2.67 25.38
C ALA A 21 13.33 -1.80 24.47
N ALA A 22 14.56 -1.58 24.93
CA ALA A 22 15.66 -1.10 24.12
C ALA A 22 15.93 -2.08 22.97
N HIS A 23 15.98 -1.58 21.73
CA HIS A 23 16.80 -2.21 20.72
C HIS A 23 17.17 -1.25 19.57
N VAL A 24 18.48 -1.24 19.31
CA VAL A 24 19.16 -0.94 18.04
C VAL A 24 19.53 0.51 17.75
N CYS A 25 20.83 0.76 17.95
CA CYS A 25 21.63 1.74 17.24
C CYS A 25 21.40 1.62 15.73
N ILE A 26 20.76 2.62 15.11
CA ILE A 26 20.83 2.78 13.65
C ILE A 26 21.98 3.74 13.36
N THR A 27 23.01 3.13 12.81
CA THR A 27 24.19 3.72 12.22
C THR A 27 23.85 4.87 11.28
N ASN A 28 24.54 5.98 11.52
CA ASN A 28 25.01 6.98 10.57
C ASN A 28 24.78 6.59 9.09
N CYS A 29 23.72 7.14 8.49
CA CYS A 29 23.50 7.16 7.05
C CYS A 29 23.68 8.61 6.57
N PRO A 30 24.69 8.94 5.77
CA PRO A 30 24.89 10.30 5.28
C PRO A 30 23.71 10.73 4.40
N GLU A 31 23.14 11.86 4.76
CA GLU A 31 21.91 12.50 4.25
C GLU A 31 22.03 12.95 2.78
N LYS A 32 22.24 12.04 1.84
CA LYS A 32 22.10 12.35 0.41
C LYS A 32 20.64 12.26 -0.01
N SER A 33 19.91 13.34 0.30
CA SER A 33 18.71 13.84 -0.40
C SER A 33 17.64 12.80 -0.73
N CYS A 34 17.07 12.16 0.30
CA CYS A 34 15.72 11.66 0.18
C CYS A 34 14.78 12.86 0.40
N LYS A 35 14.26 13.45 -0.68
CA LYS A 35 13.04 14.29 -0.62
C LYS A 35 11.88 13.40 -0.18
N VAL A 36 11.86 13.01 1.10
CA VAL A 36 10.73 12.32 1.72
C VAL A 36 9.66 13.38 1.84
N SER A 37 8.85 13.47 0.79
CA SER A 37 7.65 14.29 0.78
C SER A 37 6.78 13.72 1.90
N ASN A 38 6.67 14.46 3.00
CA ASN A 38 5.84 14.14 4.15
C ASN A 38 4.36 14.24 3.73
N GLU A 39 3.92 13.34 2.85
CA GLU A 39 2.51 13.21 2.48
C GLU A 39 1.79 12.61 3.69
N THR A 40 0.92 13.40 4.30
CA THR A 40 0.12 12.91 5.43
C THR A 40 -0.76 11.75 4.96
N ALA A 41 -0.99 10.77 5.83
CA ALA A 41 -1.81 9.60 5.51
C ALA A 41 -3.19 9.98 4.95
N GLU A 42 -3.73 11.13 5.39
CA GLU A 42 -4.98 11.68 4.89
C GLU A 42 -4.87 12.20 3.44
N GLN A 43 -3.77 12.85 3.08
CA GLN A 43 -3.52 13.25 1.68
C GLN A 43 -3.39 12.03 0.78
N VAL A 44 -2.69 10.99 1.23
CA VAL A 44 -2.56 9.73 0.48
C VAL A 44 -3.94 9.11 0.24
N LYS A 45 -4.80 9.07 1.27
CA LYS A 45 -6.17 8.57 1.14
C LYS A 45 -6.99 9.37 0.12
N LYS A 46 -6.89 10.71 0.14
CA LYS A 46 -7.56 11.57 -0.85
C LYS A 46 -7.07 11.28 -2.26
N LYS A 47 -5.75 11.15 -2.46
CA LYS A 47 -5.15 10.80 -3.77
C LYS A 47 -5.60 9.44 -4.27
N LEU A 48 -5.61 8.41 -3.41
CA LEU A 48 -6.09 7.07 -3.77
C LEU A 48 -7.57 7.07 -4.16
N THR A 49 -8.39 7.81 -3.42
CA THR A 49 -9.83 7.93 -3.73
C THR A 49 -10.05 8.62 -5.07
N GLN A 50 -9.32 9.72 -5.31
CA GLN A 50 -9.38 10.43 -6.59
C GLN A 50 -8.93 9.55 -7.75
N ALA A 51 -7.82 8.82 -7.59
CA ALA A 51 -7.32 7.91 -8.62
C ALA A 51 -8.36 6.84 -9.00
N ILE A 52 -9.16 6.35 -8.05
CA ILE A 52 -10.23 5.38 -8.35
C ILE A 52 -11.36 6.01 -9.16
N LEU A 53 -11.75 7.25 -8.85
CA LEU A 53 -12.73 7.98 -9.65
C LEU A 53 -12.20 8.20 -11.08
N ASP A 54 -10.91 8.51 -11.20
CA ASP A 54 -10.24 8.75 -12.47
C ASP A 54 -10.13 7.48 -13.34
N LEU A 55 -10.25 6.27 -12.78
CA LEU A 55 -10.34 5.03 -13.55
C LEU A 55 -11.61 4.95 -14.40
N GLY A 56 -12.70 5.60 -13.97
CA GLY A 56 -13.96 5.69 -14.73
C GLY A 56 -14.00 6.86 -15.72
N ASN A 57 -12.91 7.62 -15.84
CA ASN A 57 -12.88 8.77 -16.74
C ASN A 57 -12.78 8.32 -18.21
N LYS A 58 -13.52 8.97 -19.12
CA LYS A 58 -13.48 8.66 -20.56
C LYS A 58 -12.09 8.91 -21.18
N ALA A 59 -11.31 9.82 -20.62
CA ALA A 59 -10.00 10.16 -21.13
C ALA A 59 -8.96 9.06 -20.81
N ARG A 60 -8.49 8.36 -21.85
CA ARG A 60 -7.48 7.28 -21.73
C ARG A 60 -6.21 7.71 -20.98
N LYS A 61 -5.76 8.96 -21.18
CA LYS A 61 -4.56 9.52 -20.50
C LYS A 61 -4.78 9.55 -18.97
N THR A 62 -5.93 10.04 -18.53
CA THR A 62 -6.31 10.13 -17.12
C THR A 62 -6.41 8.75 -16.49
N ARG A 63 -7.10 7.79 -17.14
CA ARG A 63 -7.18 6.40 -16.66
C ARG A 63 -5.80 5.77 -16.49
N LYS A 64 -4.91 5.92 -17.48
CA LYS A 64 -3.56 5.35 -17.42
C LYS A 64 -2.74 5.96 -16.28
N ALA A 65 -2.83 7.27 -16.08
CA ALA A 65 -2.16 7.94 -14.97
C ALA A 65 -2.66 7.44 -13.61
N ALA A 66 -3.97 7.28 -13.46
CA ALA A 66 -4.59 6.71 -12.27
C ALA A 66 -4.15 5.26 -12.01
N SER A 67 -4.16 4.39 -13.02
CA SER A 67 -3.69 3.01 -12.89
C SER A 67 -2.22 2.95 -12.44
N LEU A 68 -1.35 3.77 -13.04
CA LEU A 68 0.07 3.84 -12.66
C LEU A 68 0.26 4.35 -11.22
N MET A 69 -0.52 5.34 -10.81
CA MET A 69 -0.49 5.85 -9.45
C MET A 69 -0.88 4.77 -8.43
N LEU A 70 -1.96 4.02 -8.70
CA LEU A 70 -2.41 2.93 -7.82
C LEU A 70 -1.37 1.81 -7.72
N ILE A 71 -0.75 1.43 -8.84
CA ILE A 71 0.35 0.44 -8.86
C ILE A 71 1.54 0.93 -8.02
N LYS A 72 1.90 2.22 -8.11
CA LYS A 72 3.00 2.81 -7.34
C LYS A 72 2.76 2.73 -5.82
N TYR A 73 1.52 2.92 -5.38
CA TYR A 73 1.15 2.74 -3.97
C TYR A 73 1.07 1.27 -3.54
N GLY A 74 0.95 0.33 -4.50
CA GLY A 74 1.08 -1.10 -4.25
C GLY A 74 0.09 -1.61 -3.20
N LYS A 75 0.59 -2.27 -2.16
CA LYS A 75 -0.22 -2.91 -1.10
C LYS A 75 -1.21 -1.94 -0.44
N SER A 76 -0.83 -0.68 -0.22
CA SER A 76 -1.69 0.31 0.43
C SER A 76 -2.94 0.66 -0.39
N SER A 77 -2.92 0.42 -1.70
CA SER A 77 -4.06 0.64 -2.59
C SER A 77 -5.04 -0.54 -2.68
N LEU A 78 -4.64 -1.74 -2.23
CA LEU A 78 -5.42 -2.97 -2.42
C LEU A 78 -6.82 -2.90 -1.80
N SER A 79 -6.93 -2.41 -0.55
CA SER A 79 -8.23 -2.29 0.12
C SER A 79 -9.22 -1.38 -0.64
N TYR A 80 -8.71 -0.35 -1.32
CA TYR A 80 -9.53 0.55 -2.11
C TYR A 80 -9.88 -0.07 -3.47
N LEU A 81 -8.93 -0.76 -4.11
CA LEU A 81 -9.14 -1.49 -5.36
C LEU A 81 -10.13 -2.64 -5.20
N GLU A 82 -10.11 -3.36 -4.08
CA GLU A 82 -11.09 -4.41 -3.78
C GLU A 82 -12.52 -3.87 -3.74
N LYS A 83 -12.71 -2.68 -3.16
CA LYS A 83 -14.01 -1.99 -3.20
C LYS A 83 -14.37 -1.57 -4.62
N ALA A 84 -13.42 -0.99 -5.37
CA ALA A 84 -13.62 -0.58 -6.76
C ALA A 84 -13.94 -1.76 -7.70
N SER A 85 -13.40 -2.95 -7.43
CA SER A 85 -13.68 -4.19 -8.19
C SER A 85 -15.12 -4.70 -8.03
N LYS A 86 -15.88 -4.14 -7.09
CA LYS A 86 -17.31 -4.39 -6.87
C LYS A 86 -18.18 -3.23 -7.37
N SER A 87 -17.58 -2.23 -8.03
CA SER A 87 -18.32 -1.11 -8.62
C SER A 87 -19.29 -1.60 -9.69
N LYS A 88 -20.42 -0.88 -9.83
CA LYS A 88 -21.41 -1.09 -10.90
C LYS A 88 -20.86 -0.67 -12.26
N ASP A 89 -19.90 0.23 -12.29
CA ASP A 89 -19.25 0.66 -13.53
C ASP A 89 -18.33 -0.45 -14.05
N PRO A 90 -18.57 -0.98 -15.27
CA PRO A 90 -17.81 -2.10 -15.80
C PRO A 90 -16.36 -1.75 -16.11
N GLU A 91 -16.06 -0.51 -16.50
CA GLU A 91 -14.69 -0.07 -16.79
C GLU A 91 -13.87 -0.01 -15.50
N VAL A 92 -14.41 0.62 -14.46
CA VAL A 92 -13.77 0.70 -13.13
C VAL A 92 -13.58 -0.70 -12.56
N ASN A 93 -14.60 -1.57 -12.68
CA ASN A 93 -14.57 -2.94 -12.20
C ASN A 93 -13.43 -3.75 -12.86
N GLN A 94 -13.37 -3.72 -14.19
CA GLN A 94 -12.40 -4.48 -14.96
C GLN A 94 -10.98 -3.98 -14.71
N GLU A 95 -10.79 -2.66 -14.67
CA GLU A 95 -9.47 -2.07 -14.48
C GLU A 95 -8.96 -2.28 -13.06
N ALA A 96 -9.82 -2.18 -12.05
CA ALA A 96 -9.45 -2.49 -10.66
C ALA A 96 -8.96 -3.94 -10.52
N LYS A 97 -9.66 -4.91 -11.14
CA LYS A 97 -9.25 -6.33 -11.14
C LYS A 97 -7.88 -6.53 -11.81
N ARG A 98 -7.62 -5.86 -12.93
CA ARG A 98 -6.31 -5.91 -13.60
C ARG A 98 -5.19 -5.37 -12.70
N ILE A 99 -5.41 -4.22 -12.07
CA ILE A 99 -4.40 -3.59 -11.19
C ILE A 99 -4.11 -4.50 -9.98
N ILE A 100 -5.14 -5.08 -9.35
CA ILE A 100 -4.96 -6.03 -8.25
C ILE A 100 -4.09 -7.21 -8.68
N ALA A 101 -4.35 -7.79 -9.85
CA ALA A 101 -3.55 -8.91 -10.37
C ALA A 101 -2.08 -8.51 -10.60
N ILE A 102 -1.83 -7.30 -11.10
CA ILE A 102 -0.47 -6.77 -11.31
C ILE A 102 0.25 -6.62 -9.96
N ILE A 103 -0.40 -5.99 -8.98
CA ILE A 103 0.17 -5.77 -7.64
C ILE A 103 0.45 -7.13 -6.98
N ASN A 104 -0.49 -8.07 -7.02
CA ASN A 104 -0.31 -9.40 -6.45
C ASN A 104 0.82 -10.17 -7.13
N LYS A 105 0.94 -10.08 -8.46
CA LYS A 105 2.07 -10.69 -9.19
C LYS A 105 3.41 -10.05 -8.83
N ALA A 106 3.45 -8.74 -8.61
CA ALA A 106 4.63 -8.02 -8.18
C ALA A 106 5.05 -8.39 -6.76
N ILE A 107 4.09 -8.67 -5.86
CA ILE A 107 4.35 -9.14 -4.49
C ILE A 107 4.78 -10.61 -4.50
N ALA A 108 4.13 -11.45 -5.31
CA ALA A 108 4.31 -12.90 -5.34
C ALA A 108 5.61 -13.34 -6.04
N LYS A 109 6.22 -12.49 -6.86
CA LYS A 109 7.60 -12.69 -7.29
C LYS A 109 8.53 -11.99 -6.30
N PRO A 110 9.02 -12.66 -5.23
CA PRO A 110 10.29 -12.24 -4.68
C PRO A 110 11.26 -12.32 -5.85
N VAL A 111 11.83 -11.19 -6.25
CA VAL A 111 12.99 -11.21 -7.13
C VAL A 111 14.03 -11.97 -6.33
N LEU A 112 14.19 -13.26 -6.62
CA LEU A 112 15.33 -14.02 -6.17
C LEU A 112 16.51 -13.38 -6.90
N ILE A 113 17.08 -12.34 -6.29
CA ILE A 113 18.39 -11.84 -6.64
C ILE A 113 19.33 -12.95 -6.18
N VAL A 114 19.41 -14.01 -6.98
CA VAL A 114 20.49 -14.98 -6.84
C VAL A 114 21.71 -14.19 -7.29
N PRO A 115 22.69 -13.89 -6.41
CA PRO A 115 23.94 -13.33 -6.87
C PRO A 115 24.46 -14.31 -7.91
N ARG A 116 24.57 -13.88 -9.18
CA ARG A 116 25.33 -14.65 -10.17
C ARG A 116 26.73 -14.73 -9.57
N LYS A 117 27.08 -15.88 -8.99
CA LYS A 117 28.48 -16.18 -8.76
C LYS A 117 29.09 -16.15 -10.14
N ASP A 118 29.88 -15.11 -10.41
CA ASP A 118 30.77 -15.06 -11.55
C ASP A 118 31.61 -16.33 -11.46
N GLN A 119 31.20 -17.37 -12.19
CA GLN A 119 32.05 -18.51 -12.41
C GLN A 119 33.17 -17.97 -13.27
N CYS A 120 34.25 -17.55 -12.62
CA CYS A 120 35.48 -17.23 -13.29
C CYS A 120 35.85 -18.47 -14.11
N MET A 121 35.68 -18.37 -15.43
CA MET A 121 36.35 -19.29 -16.32
C MET A 121 37.83 -18.98 -16.15
N LYS A 122 38.48 -19.76 -15.26
CA LYS A 122 39.91 -20.07 -15.34
C LYS A 122 40.14 -20.72 -16.70
N CYS A 123 40.12 -19.97 -17.79
CA CYS A 123 40.75 -20.40 -19.03
C CYS A 123 42.21 -19.94 -18.98
N GLY A 124 43.00 -20.66 -18.17
CA GLY A 124 44.43 -20.72 -18.40
C GLY A 124 44.65 -21.37 -19.76
N ARG A 125 44.92 -20.55 -20.78
CA ARG A 125 45.62 -21.01 -21.97
C ARG A 125 47.10 -20.71 -21.71
N GLY A 126 47.80 -21.75 -21.28
CA GLY A 126 49.25 -21.84 -21.43
C GLY A 126 49.64 -22.08 -22.88
#